data_AF-A0A0M3J671-F1
#
_entry.id   AF-A0A0M3J671-F1
#
_cell.length_a   1.000
_cell.length_b   1.000
_cell.length_c   1.000
_cell.angle_alpha   90.00
_cell.angle_beta   90.00
_cell.angle_gamma   90.00
#
_symmetry.space_group_name_H-M   'P 1'
#
loop_
_entity.id
_entity.type
_entity.pdbx_description
1 polymer ?
#
loop_
_entity_poly.entity_id
_entity_poly.type
_entity_poly.pdbx_seq_one_letter_code
_entity_poly.pdbx_strand_id
1 'polypeptide(L)'
;MFAVSGDGSKVVRGGRPDRVVIFLHNVETGLVRVHIDGDWTKWLFRSLVLCGLPGPLFDGCVVSQIALPALLRLTIISIARRKTVELENYQMVYSRRRVAIQEFARKYALKQTYAEFVERVISD
;
A
#
# COMPACT_ATOMS: atom_id res chain seq x y z
N MET A 1 9.29 -3.48 -3.82
CA MET A 1 9.80 -3.19 -5.18
C MET A 1 9.78 -1.68 -5.36
N PHE A 2 10.95 -1.05 -5.41
CA PHE A 2 11.09 0.37 -5.73
C PHE A 2 10.78 0.59 -7.22
N ALA A 3 10.20 1.74 -7.57
CA ALA A 3 9.95 2.08 -8.96
C ALA A 3 11.28 2.27 -9.69
N VAL A 4 11.60 1.33 -10.58
CA VAL A 4 12.69 1.44 -11.55
C VAL A 4 12.09 2.07 -12.81
N SER A 5 12.58 3.25 -13.19
CA SER A 5 12.31 3.80 -14.53
C SER A 5 13.05 2.93 -15.56
N GLY A 6 12.51 2.82 -16.77
CA GLY A 6 13.02 1.95 -17.85
C GLY A 6 14.51 2.12 -18.19
N ASP A 7 15.13 3.22 -17.76
CA ASP A 7 16.54 3.55 -18.05
C ASP A 7 17.51 3.29 -16.89
N GLY A 8 17.15 2.46 -15.90
CA GLY A 8 18.05 2.05 -14.80
C GLY A 8 18.48 3.17 -13.84
N SER A 9 18.02 4.39 -14.08
CA SER A 9 18.28 5.57 -13.26
C SER A 9 17.32 5.58 -12.07
N LYS A 10 17.87 5.66 -10.85
CA LYS A 10 17.05 5.91 -9.65
C LYS A 10 16.33 7.24 -9.86
N VAL A 11 15.00 7.20 -9.96
CA VAL A 11 14.19 8.42 -9.91
C VAL A 11 14.30 8.97 -8.48
N VAL A 12 15.31 9.78 -8.23
CA VAL A 12 15.38 10.63 -7.04
C VAL A 12 14.38 11.74 -7.28
N ARG A 13 13.09 11.48 -6.97
CA ARG A 13 12.10 12.56 -6.91
C ARG A 13 12.54 13.48 -5.77
N GLY A 14 12.99 14.69 -6.11
CA GLY A 14 13.50 15.72 -5.19
C GLY A 14 12.45 16.35 -4.26
N GLY A 15 11.51 15.57 -3.75
CA GLY A 15 10.67 15.94 -2.61
C GLY A 15 11.20 15.23 -1.38
N ARG A 16 11.20 15.91 -0.22
CA ARG A 16 11.57 15.29 1.05
C ARG A 16 10.85 13.94 1.17
N PRO A 17 11.53 12.84 1.54
CA PRO A 17 10.83 11.59 1.81
C PRO A 17 9.80 11.86 2.91
N ASP A 18 8.53 11.56 2.66
CA ASP A 18 7.48 11.61 3.67
C ASP A 18 7.86 10.65 4.81
N ARG A 19 8.51 11.19 5.84
CA ARG A 19 9.00 10.44 6.99
C ARG A 19 7.97 10.55 8.10
N VAL A 20 7.68 9.42 8.74
CA VAL A 20 6.90 9.38 9.98
C VAL A 20 7.84 8.80 11.02
N VAL A 21 7.98 9.51 12.13
CA VAL A 21 8.83 9.16 13.26
C VAL A 21 7.91 8.93 14.46
N ILE A 22 8.06 7.78 15.10
CA ILE A 22 7.30 7.43 16.29
C ILE A 22 8.28 7.40 17.46
N PHE A 23 8.11 8.34 18.39
CA PHE A 23 8.87 8.43 19.62
C PHE A 23 8.14 7.67 20.73
N LEU A 24 8.91 6.94 21.53
CA LEU A 24 8.42 6.17 22.67
C LEU A 24 9.10 6.71 23.94
N HIS A 25 8.30 7.25 24.85
CA HIS A 25 8.76 7.78 26.12
C HIS A 25 8.19 6.95 27.26
N ASN A 26 9.05 6.35 28.08
CA ASN A 26 8.60 5.61 29.26
C ASN A 26 8.16 6.61 30.34
N VAL A 27 6.89 6.54 30.78
CA VAL A 27 6.35 7.47 31.78
C VAL A 27 6.48 6.86 33.17
N GLU A 28 6.01 5.62 33.31
CA GLU A 28 6.01 4.83 34.55
C GLU A 28 6.20 3.36 34.19
N THR A 29 6.45 2.51 35.18
CA THR A 29 6.60 1.06 34.96
C THR A 29 5.38 0.49 34.25
N GLY A 30 5.55 0.05 33.00
CA GLY A 30 4.49 -0.53 32.19
C GLY A 30 3.64 0.47 31.39
N LEU A 31 3.92 1.78 31.45
CA LEU A 31 3.22 2.83 30.71
C LEU A 31 4.17 3.62 29.81
N VAL A 32 3.84 3.66 28.52
CA VAL A 32 4.63 4.34 27.48
C VAL A 32 3.79 5.41 26.81
N ARG A 33 4.29 6.64 26.80
CA ARG A 33 3.76 7.74 26.00
C ARG A 33 4.31 7.65 24.59
N VAL A 34 3.42 7.76 23.61
CA VAL A 34 3.75 7.72 22.19
C VAL A 34 3.59 9.12 21.63
N HIS A 35 4.64 9.62 20.98
CA HIS A 35 4.60 10.86 20.21
C HIS A 35 4.85 10.55 18.74
N ILE A 36 4.03 11.07 17.84
CA ILE A 36 4.13 10.77 16.41
C ILE A 36 4.38 12.06 15.65
N ASP A 37 5.58 12.20 15.12
CA ASP A 37 5.98 13.31 14.28
C ASP A 37 6.02 12.88 12.81
N GLY A 38 5.62 13.76 11.91
CA GLY A 38 5.64 13.49 10.49
C GLY A 38 5.07 14.64 9.69
N ASP A 39 5.50 14.75 8.43
CA ASP A 39 4.93 15.71 7.48
C ASP A 39 3.52 15.25 7.07
N TRP A 40 2.56 15.43 7.98
CA TRP A 40 1.14 15.11 7.79
C TRP A 40 0.43 16.10 6.87
N THR A 41 1.08 17.13 6.34
CA THR A 41 0.43 18.27 5.65
C THR A 41 -0.32 17.88 4.37
N LYS A 42 0.06 16.78 3.70
CA LYS A 42 -0.77 16.16 2.63
C LYS A 42 -1.85 15.22 3.16
N TRP A 43 -1.61 14.63 4.32
CA TRP A 43 -2.44 13.62 4.96
C TRP A 43 -3.60 14.20 5.76
N LEU A 44 -3.40 15.26 6.53
CA LEU A 44 -4.40 15.87 7.40
C LEU A 44 -5.50 16.55 6.57
N PHE A 45 -5.14 17.23 5.48
CA PHE A 45 -6.13 17.92 4.64
C PHE A 45 -7.04 16.96 3.85
N ARG A 46 -6.55 15.75 3.54
CA ARG A 46 -7.36 14.70 2.87
C ARG A 46 -8.01 13.72 3.85
N SER A 47 -7.41 13.50 5.03
CA SER A 47 -7.89 12.56 6.07
C SER A 47 -8.86 13.20 7.05
N LEU A 48 -8.86 14.54 7.23
CA LEU A 48 -9.89 15.22 8.02
C LEU A 48 -11.26 15.16 7.32
N VAL A 49 -11.29 15.04 5.99
CA VAL A 49 -12.53 15.07 5.20
C VAL A 49 -13.07 13.67 4.87
N LEU A 50 -12.26 12.60 4.91
CA LEU A 50 -12.68 11.28 4.40
C LEU A 50 -12.19 10.06 5.22
N CYS A 51 -12.37 10.06 6.53
CA CYS A 51 -12.25 8.90 7.44
C CYS A 51 -10.94 8.79 8.26
N GLY A 52 -11.03 9.22 9.52
CA GLY A 52 -10.45 8.53 10.68
C GLY A 52 -8.92 8.56 10.82
N LEU A 53 -8.46 8.83 12.04
CA LEU A 53 -7.05 8.74 12.41
C LEU A 53 -6.39 7.44 11.91
N PRO A 54 -5.10 7.47 11.54
CA PRO A 54 -4.38 6.32 11.02
C PRO A 54 -4.12 5.29 12.13
N GLY A 55 -5.12 4.48 12.45
CA GLY A 55 -5.00 3.40 13.43
C GLY A 55 -5.29 3.83 14.88
N PRO A 56 -5.11 2.90 15.83
CA PRO A 56 -5.54 3.06 17.22
C PRO A 56 -4.62 3.96 18.06
N LEU A 57 -3.39 4.22 17.61
CA LEU A 57 -2.49 5.18 18.28
C LEU A 57 -2.63 6.57 17.67
N PHE A 58 -2.68 7.56 18.55
CA PHE A 58 -2.69 8.97 18.21
C PHE A 58 -1.58 9.68 18.99
N ASP A 59 -1.23 10.88 18.54
CA ASP A 59 -0.15 11.66 19.15
C ASP A 59 -0.47 12.03 20.60
N GLY A 60 0.48 11.83 21.51
CA GLY A 60 0.32 12.05 22.95
C GLY A 60 -0.40 10.92 23.70
N CYS A 61 -0.74 9.82 23.03
CA CYS A 61 -1.39 8.66 23.66
C CYS A 61 -0.46 7.97 24.68
N VAL A 62 -1.00 7.53 25.81
CA VAL A 62 -0.31 6.70 26.80
C VAL A 62 -0.89 5.30 26.75
N VAL A 63 -0.04 4.30 26.54
CA VAL A 63 -0.45 2.90 26.36
C VAL A 63 0.36 1.99 27.26
N SER A 64 -0.21 0.83 27.58
CA SER A 64 0.53 -0.22 28.27
C SER A 64 1.67 -0.75 27.40
N GLN A 65 2.83 -0.99 28.02
CA GLN A 65 4.00 -1.59 27.36
C GLN A 65 3.68 -2.95 26.73
N ILE A 66 2.72 -3.71 27.28
CA ILE A 66 2.30 -5.02 26.75
C ILE A 66 1.48 -4.86 25.46
N ALA A 67 0.60 -3.86 25.40
CA ALA A 67 -0.26 -3.60 24.24
C ALA A 67 0.46 -2.79 23.13
N LEU A 68 1.49 -2.03 23.50
CA LEU A 68 2.24 -1.14 22.61
C LEU A 68 2.72 -1.83 21.31
N PRO A 69 3.34 -3.03 21.32
CA PRO A 69 3.84 -3.65 20.09
C PRO A 69 2.74 -3.98 19.08
N ALA A 70 1.58 -4.43 19.56
CA ALA A 70 0.44 -4.76 18.69
C ALA A 70 -0.14 -3.49 18.06
N LEU A 71 -0.35 -2.46 18.88
CA LEU A 71 -0.90 -1.17 18.43
C LEU A 71 0.07 -0.49 17.43
N LEU A 72 1.38 -0.51 17.70
CA LEU A 72 2.39 0.06 16.80
C LEU A 72 2.39 -0.63 15.44
N ARG A 73 2.34 -1.97 15.40
CA ARG A 73 2.27 -2.72 14.14
C ARG A 73 1.03 -2.34 13.33
N LEU A 74 -0.13 -2.26 13.97
CA LEU A 74 -1.38 -1.87 13.30
C LEU A 74 -1.29 -0.45 12.72
N THR A 75 -0.69 0.47 13.47
CA THR A 75 -0.49 1.87 13.07
C THR A 75 0.50 1.97 11.91
N ILE A 76 1.62 1.24 11.95
CA ILE A 76 2.59 1.21 10.84
C ILE A 76 1.96 0.62 9.58
N ILE A 77 1.20 -0.47 9.71
CA ILE A 77 0.51 -1.10 8.56
C ILE A 77 -0.55 -0.16 7.98
N SER A 78 -1.33 0.53 8.82
CA SER A 78 -2.36 1.47 8.36
C SER A 78 -1.73 2.66 7.63
N ILE A 79 -0.64 3.22 8.16
CA ILE A 79 0.14 4.29 7.52
C ILE A 79 0.73 3.81 6.20
N ALA A 80 1.37 2.64 6.17
CA ALA A 80 1.96 2.09 4.95
C ALA A 80 0.92 1.82 3.85
N ARG A 81 -0.26 1.30 4.20
CA ARG A 81 -1.35 1.05 3.24
C ARG A 81 -1.87 2.35 2.62
N ARG A 82 -2.07 3.39 3.42
CA ARG A 82 -2.52 4.70 2.91
C ARG A 82 -1.42 5.39 2.08
N LYS A 83 -0.14 5.32 2.48
CA LYS A 83 1.00 5.77 1.64
C LYS A 83 1.03 5.06 0.28
N THR A 84 0.67 3.78 0.27
CA THR A 84 0.60 2.98 -0.95
C THR A 84 -0.52 3.46 -1.88
N VAL A 85 -1.68 3.87 -1.35
CA VAL A 85 -2.80 4.41 -2.15
C VAL A 85 -2.47 5.80 -2.73
N GLU A 86 -1.64 6.58 -2.05
CA GLU A 86 -1.22 7.91 -2.52
C GLU A 86 -0.14 7.87 -3.61
N LEU A 87 0.48 6.72 -3.85
CA LEU A 87 1.37 6.55 -4.99
C LEU A 87 0.56 6.72 -6.28
N GLU A 88 0.89 7.73 -7.09
CA GLU A 88 0.20 8.03 -8.36
C GLU A 88 0.11 6.83 -9.32
N ASN A 89 1.04 5.87 -9.20
CA ASN A 89 1.07 4.65 -10.00
C ASN A 89 0.56 3.39 -9.27
N TYR A 90 -0.12 3.53 -8.14
CA TYR A 90 -0.65 2.38 -7.43
C TYR A 90 -1.92 1.85 -8.10
N GLN A 91 -1.73 0.81 -8.89
CA GLN A 91 -2.82 -0.04 -9.37
C GLN A 91 -3.06 -1.15 -8.35
N MET A 92 -4.28 -1.27 -7.85
CA MET A 92 -4.66 -2.36 -6.95
C MET A 92 -4.29 -3.71 -7.57
N VAL A 93 -3.88 -4.66 -6.73
CA VAL A 93 -3.47 -6.01 -7.16
C VAL A 93 -4.55 -6.67 -8.03
N TYR A 94 -5.83 -6.49 -7.67
CA TYR A 94 -6.94 -7.00 -8.47
C TYR A 94 -6.99 -6.39 -9.87
N SER A 95 -6.83 -5.07 -10.01
CA SER A 95 -6.80 -4.41 -11.32
C SER A 95 -5.63 -4.90 -12.16
N ARG A 96 -4.43 -5.06 -11.58
CA ARG A 96 -3.26 -5.62 -12.26
C ARG A 96 -3.51 -7.06 -12.73
N ARG A 97 -4.11 -7.89 -11.87
CA ARG A 97 -4.48 -9.27 -12.21
C ARG A 97 -5.49 -9.29 -13.36
N ARG A 98 -6.52 -8.44 -13.33
CA ARG A 98 -7.52 -8.38 -14.39
C ARG A 98 -6.91 -8.02 -15.74
N VAL A 99 -6.03 -7.01 -15.77
CA VAL A 99 -5.30 -6.62 -17.00
C VAL A 99 -4.40 -7.74 -17.49
N ALA A 100 -3.65 -8.41 -16.61
CA ALA A 100 -2.79 -9.53 -16.99
C ALA A 100 -3.59 -10.72 -17.56
N ILE A 101 -4.76 -11.04 -16.99
CA ILE A 101 -5.66 -12.08 -17.49
C ILE A 101 -6.20 -11.70 -18.87
N GLN A 102 -6.64 -10.45 -19.06
CA GLN A 102 -7.11 -9.97 -20.35
C GLN A 102 -6.00 -10.04 -21.41
N GLU A 103 -4.78 -9.67 -21.05
CA GLU A 103 -3.64 -9.73 -21.96
C GLU A 103 -3.25 -11.18 -22.30
N PHE A 104 -3.32 -12.09 -21.34
CA PHE A 104 -3.14 -13.53 -21.57
C PHE A 104 -4.23 -14.08 -22.51
N ALA A 105 -5.50 -13.79 -22.23
CA ALA A 105 -6.61 -14.20 -23.06
C ALA A 105 -6.48 -13.64 -24.49
N ARG A 106 -6.03 -12.39 -24.65
CA ARG A 106 -5.78 -11.77 -25.96
C ARG A 106 -4.62 -12.42 -26.69
N LYS A 107 -3.52 -12.72 -26.00
CA LYS A 107 -2.29 -13.29 -26.59
C LYS A 107 -2.50 -14.74 -27.07
N TYR A 108 -3.28 -15.52 -26.32
CA TYR A 108 -3.56 -16.92 -26.62
C TYR A 108 -4.96 -17.14 -27.20
N ALA A 109 -5.64 -16.09 -27.63
CA ALA A 109 -6.92 -16.20 -28.32
C ALA A 109 -6.70 -16.96 -29.64
N LEU A 110 -7.17 -18.21 -29.68
CA LEU A 110 -7.31 -18.96 -30.93
C LEU A 110 -8.37 -18.26 -31.77
N LYS A 111 -7.94 -17.57 -32.83
CA LYS A 111 -8.82 -17.04 -33.86
C LYS A 111 -9.27 -18.17 -34.78
N GLN A 112 -10.01 -19.12 -34.24
CA GLN A 112 -10.57 -20.22 -35.02
C GLN A 112 -12.08 -20.16 -34.94
N THR A 113 -12.72 -20.43 -36.07
CA THR A 113 -14.17 -20.62 -36.10
C THR A 113 -14.53 -21.94 -35.40
N TYR A 114 -15.78 -22.04 -34.94
CA TYR A 114 -16.27 -23.27 -34.31
C TYR A 114 -16.09 -24.50 -35.22
N ALA A 115 -16.23 -24.32 -36.54
CA ALA A 115 -16.00 -25.36 -37.54
C ALA A 115 -14.56 -25.89 -37.51
N GLU A 116 -13.56 -24.99 -37.53
CA GLU A 116 -12.13 -25.36 -37.49
C GLU A 116 -11.73 -26.00 -36.15
N PHE A 117 -12.40 -25.62 -35.05
CA PHE A 117 -12.20 -26.28 -33.76
C PHE A 117 -12.70 -27.73 -33.78
N VAL A 118 -13.92 -27.95 -34.28
CA VAL A 118 -14.52 -29.29 -34.38
C VAL A 118 -13.69 -30.19 -35.30
N GLU A 119 -13.22 -29.65 -36.43
CA GLU A 119 -12.35 -30.37 -37.35
C GLU A 119 -11.07 -30.84 -36.65
N ARG A 120 -10.38 -29.97 -35.91
CA ARG A 120 -9.14 -30.32 -35.19
C ARG A 120 -9.34 -31.37 -34.08
N VAL A 121 -10.47 -31.33 -33.37
CA VAL A 121 -10.77 -32.29 -32.29
C VAL A 121 -11.13 -33.67 -32.83
N ILE A 122 -11.74 -33.74 -34.01
CA ILE A 122 -12.12 -35.01 -34.65
C ILE A 122 -10.94 -35.67 -35.38
N SER A 123 -9.93 -34.88 -35.75
CA SER A 123 -8.77 -35.35 -36.54
C SER A 123 -7.52 -35.72 -35.73
N ASP A 124 -7.51 -35.47 -34.41
CA ASP A 124 -6.54 -36.02 -33.42
C ASP A 124 -7.03 -37.36 -32.85
#